data_AF-A0A963THZ9-F1
#
_entry.id   AF-A0A963THZ9-F1
#
_cell.length_a   1.000
_cell.length_b   1.000
_cell.length_c   1.000
_cell.angle_alpha   90.00
_cell.angle_beta   90.00
_cell.angle_gamma   90.00
#
_symmetry.space_group_name_H-M   'P 1'
#
loop_
_entity.id
_entity.type
_entity.pdbx_description
1 polymer ?
#
loop_
_entity_poly.entity_id
_entity_poly.type
_entity_poly.pdbx_seq_one_letter_code
_entity_poly.pdbx_strand_id
1 'polypeptide(L)'
;AVYGVEHADFRPKPERAAFETILSRDGTDPARAAMFEDDARNLAEPHAMGMRTVHVAPEPDPAPHIHHHTSDLEGFLRQLA
;
A
#
# COMPACT_ATOMS: atom_id res chain seq x y z
N ALA A 1 3.83 12.74 -6.26
CA ALA A 1 3.84 12.54 -7.72
C ALA A 1 2.78 11.50 -8.12
N VAL A 2 2.63 11.14 -9.39
CA VAL A 2 1.77 10.03 -9.84
C VAL A 2 2.64 9.01 -10.56
N TYR A 3 2.53 7.74 -10.18
CA TYR A 3 3.34 6.65 -10.72
C TYR A 3 2.45 5.50 -11.18
N GLY A 4 2.61 5.08 -12.44
CA GLY A 4 1.99 3.89 -13.01
C GLY A 4 2.98 2.72 -13.13
N VAL A 5 2.53 1.61 -13.71
CA VAL A 5 3.33 0.39 -13.91
C VAL A 5 4.56 0.64 -14.79
N GLU A 6 4.48 1.59 -15.71
CA GLU A 6 5.58 2.06 -16.56
C GLU A 6 6.70 2.75 -15.78
N HIS A 7 6.39 3.22 -14.57
CA HIS A 7 7.37 3.80 -13.66
C HIS A 7 8.06 2.73 -12.79
N ALA A 8 7.53 1.50 -12.78
CA ALA A 8 8.01 0.36 -12.01
C ALA A 8 8.71 -0.70 -12.90
N ASP A 9 9.30 -0.28 -14.03
CA ASP A 9 9.90 -1.16 -15.04
C ASP A 9 8.96 -2.26 -15.54
N PHE A 10 7.66 -1.94 -15.60
CA PHE A 10 6.58 -2.86 -15.97
C PHE A 10 6.39 -4.06 -15.04
N ARG A 11 6.95 -4.02 -13.82
CA ARG A 11 6.71 -5.05 -12.80
C ARG A 11 5.38 -4.79 -12.08
N PRO A 12 4.48 -5.78 -12.02
CA PRO A 12 3.22 -5.62 -11.32
C PRO A 12 3.39 -5.81 -9.81
N LYS A 13 2.46 -5.26 -9.02
CA LYS A 13 2.22 -5.76 -7.66
C LYS A 13 1.78 -7.23 -7.74
N PRO A 14 2.13 -8.10 -6.78
CA PRO A 14 2.80 -7.80 -5.51
C PRO A 14 4.34 -7.95 -5.58
N GLU A 15 4.98 -7.87 -6.75
CA GLU A 15 6.43 -7.98 -6.82
C GLU A 15 7.10 -6.87 -6.02
N ARG A 16 7.93 -7.24 -5.03
CA ARG A 16 8.67 -6.31 -4.16
C ARG A 16 9.40 -5.21 -4.94
N ALA A 17 10.03 -5.59 -6.04
CA ALA A 17 10.80 -4.69 -6.89
C ALA A 17 9.95 -3.55 -7.48
N ALA A 18 8.65 -3.76 -7.69
CA ALA A 18 7.75 -2.69 -8.14
C ALA A 18 7.63 -1.58 -7.08
N PHE A 19 7.50 -1.96 -5.80
CA PHE A 19 7.43 -1.01 -4.70
C PHE A 19 8.77 -0.31 -4.45
N GLU A 20 9.88 -1.06 -4.45
CA GLU A 20 11.22 -0.49 -4.27
C GLU A 20 11.56 0.56 -5.33
N THR A 21 11.24 0.31 -6.60
CA THR A 21 11.46 1.28 -7.69
C THR A 21 10.69 2.58 -7.45
N ILE A 22 9.40 2.50 -7.10
CA ILE A 22 8.57 3.70 -6.88
C ILE A 22 9.00 4.46 -5.64
N LEU A 23 9.21 3.77 -4.51
CA LEU A 23 9.59 4.40 -3.25
C LEU A 23 10.96 5.07 -3.33
N SER A 24 11.92 4.44 -4.01
CA SER A 24 13.25 5.02 -4.25
C SER A 24 13.17 6.26 -5.14
N ARG A 25 12.31 6.23 -6.18
CA ARG A 25 12.13 7.35 -7.11
C ARG A 25 11.44 8.56 -6.46
N ASP A 26 10.51 8.31 -5.55
CA ASP A 26 9.79 9.34 -4.81
C ASP A 26 10.58 9.84 -3.59
N GLY A 27 11.51 9.03 -3.06
CA GLY A 27 12.24 9.32 -1.83
C GLY A 27 11.42 9.08 -0.55
N THR A 28 10.39 8.23 -0.64
CA THR A 28 9.51 7.91 0.49
C THR A 28 10.19 6.91 1.44
N ASP A 29 10.24 7.26 2.74
CA ASP A 29 10.61 6.33 3.82
C ASP A 29 9.43 5.39 4.13
N PRO A 30 9.55 4.08 3.86
CA PRO A 30 8.46 3.13 4.09
C PRO A 30 7.96 3.14 5.54
N ALA A 31 8.84 3.34 6.52
CA ALA A 31 8.47 3.32 7.94
C ALA A 31 7.58 4.50 8.35
N ARG A 32 7.48 5.52 7.49
CA ARG A 32 6.66 6.72 7.66
C ARG A 32 5.52 6.82 6.65
N ALA A 33 5.27 5.76 5.89
CA ALA A 33 4.28 5.72 4.83
C ALA A 33 3.14 4.72 5.14
N ALA A 34 2.00 4.91 4.46
CA ALA A 34 0.87 4.02 4.51
C ALA A 34 0.43 3.63 3.09
N MET A 35 0.12 2.35 2.88
CA MET A 35 -0.44 1.82 1.64
C MET A 35 -1.93 1.53 1.82
N PHE A 36 -2.73 2.04 0.88
CA PHE A 36 -4.17 1.80 0.78
C PHE A 36 -4.43 0.98 -0.48
N GLU A 37 -5.05 -0.19 -0.32
CA GLU A 37 -5.19 -1.15 -1.42
C GLU A 37 -6.41 -2.06 -1.21
N ASP A 38 -7.09 -2.43 -2.28
CA ASP A 38 -8.29 -3.27 -2.28
C ASP A 38 -7.97 -4.77 -2.32
N ASP A 39 -6.87 -5.18 -2.97
CA ASP A 39 -6.39 -6.57 -2.95
C ASP A 39 -5.40 -6.81 -1.80
N ALA A 40 -5.80 -7.65 -0.83
CA ALA A 40 -4.99 -8.01 0.33
C ALA A 40 -3.59 -8.52 -0.03
N ARG A 41 -3.41 -9.17 -1.19
CA ARG A 41 -2.11 -9.73 -1.62
C ARG A 41 -1.08 -8.63 -1.90
N ASN A 42 -1.54 -7.49 -2.38
CA ASN A 42 -0.70 -6.34 -2.73
C ASN A 42 -0.18 -5.58 -1.49
N LEU A 43 -0.70 -5.89 -0.29
CA LEU A 43 -0.27 -5.29 0.98
C LEU A 43 0.90 -6.03 1.65
N ALA A 44 1.23 -7.25 1.22
CA ALA A 44 2.24 -8.09 1.87
C ALA A 44 3.65 -7.45 1.83
N GLU A 45 4.10 -7.01 0.65
CA GLU A 45 5.42 -6.37 0.50
C GLU A 45 5.49 -4.99 1.16
N PRO A 46 4.51 -4.06 1.00
CA PRO A 46 4.45 -2.82 1.77
C PRO A 46 4.61 -3.03 3.28
N HIS A 47 3.90 -4.01 3.84
CA HIS A 47 4.03 -4.38 5.25
C HIS A 47 5.45 -4.88 5.57
N ALA A 48 6.00 -5.80 4.77
CA ALA A 48 7.35 -6.33 4.96
C ALA A 48 8.44 -5.24 4.86
N MET A 49 8.16 -4.17 4.11
CA MET A 49 9.03 -2.99 4.00
C MET A 49 8.88 -1.99 5.15
N GLY A 50 7.89 -2.16 6.04
CA GLY A 50 7.66 -1.31 7.21
C GLY A 50 6.53 -0.28 7.06
N MET A 51 5.81 -0.28 5.93
CA MET A 51 4.65 0.59 5.74
C MET A 51 3.48 0.17 6.63
N ARG A 52 2.66 1.15 7.02
CA ARG A 52 1.29 0.85 7.46
C ARG A 52 0.48 0.36 6.26
N THR A 53 -0.45 -0.56 6.49
CA THR A 53 -1.23 -1.20 5.42
C THR A 53 -2.69 -1.16 5.79
N VAL A 54 -3.48 -0.59 4.89
CA VAL A 54 -4.91 -0.38 5.05
C VAL A 54 -5.60 -1.10 3.90
N HIS A 55 -6.37 -2.13 4.24
CA HIS A 55 -7.20 -2.85 3.27
C HIS A 55 -8.49 -2.06 3.04
N VAL A 56 -8.73 -1.67 1.80
CA VAL A 56 -9.86 -0.84 1.39
C VAL A 56 -10.82 -1.69 0.56
N ALA A 57 -11.77 -2.36 1.21
CA ALA A 57 -12.70 -3.27 0.55
C ALA A 57 -14.07 -3.27 1.25
N PRO A 58 -15.14 -3.74 0.57
CA PRO A 58 -16.44 -3.88 1.22
C PRO A 58 -16.43 -4.81 2.42
N GLU A 59 -15.68 -5.92 2.31
CA GLU A 59 -15.56 -6.95 3.34
C GLU A 59 -14.09 -7.14 3.73
N PRO A 60 -13.81 -7.41 5.03
CA PRO A 60 -12.45 -7.64 5.49
C PRO A 60 -11.90 -8.98 5.00
N ASP A 61 -10.62 -9.00 4.63
CA ASP A 61 -9.84 -10.21 4.37
C ASP A 61 -8.67 -10.29 5.37
N PRO A 62 -8.89 -10.78 6.61
CA PRO A 62 -7.90 -10.68 7.67
C PRO A 62 -6.61 -11.44 7.34
N ALA A 63 -5.48 -10.72 7.37
CA ALA A 63 -4.16 -11.30 7.19
C ALA A 63 -3.13 -10.63 8.12
N PRO A 64 -2.01 -11.30 8.48
CA PRO A 64 -1.01 -10.75 9.39
C PRO A 64 -0.42 -9.41 8.93
N HIS A 65 -0.44 -9.15 7.63
CA HIS A 65 0.11 -7.96 7.00
C HIS A 65 -0.90 -6.83 6.79
N ILE A 66 -2.09 -6.89 7.40
CA ILE A 66 -3.13 -5.86 7.33
C ILE A 66 -3.29 -5.24 8.72
N HIS A 67 -2.99 -3.95 8.83
CA HIS A 67 -3.10 -3.23 10.10
C HIS A 67 -4.50 -2.67 10.34
N HIS A 68 -5.15 -2.19 9.27
CA HIS A 68 -6.48 -1.60 9.32
C HIS A 68 -7.32 -2.07 8.13
N HIS A 69 -8.63 -2.09 8.32
CA HIS A 69 -9.61 -2.31 7.26
C HIS A 69 -10.62 -1.16 7.23
N THR A 70 -11.04 -0.74 6.04
CA THR A 70 -12.15 0.18 5.86
C THR A 70 -12.90 -0.14 4.57
N SER A 71 -14.22 0.04 4.57
CA SER A 71 -15.04 0.08 3.35
C SER A 71 -15.28 1.50 2.84
N ASP A 72 -14.80 2.51 3.57
CA ASP A 72 -14.91 3.93 3.25
C ASP A 72 -13.53 4.60 3.39
N LEU A 73 -12.84 4.78 2.26
CA LEU A 73 -11.54 5.43 2.22
C LEU A 73 -11.64 6.91 2.62
N GLU A 74 -12.70 7.60 2.19
CA GLU A 74 -12.88 9.02 2.44
C GLU A 74 -13.12 9.27 3.94
N GLY A 75 -14.02 8.49 4.55
CA GLY A 75 -14.27 8.50 5.97
C GLY A 75 -13.05 8.12 6.80
N PHE A 76 -12.24 7.15 6.34
CA PHE A 76 -10.98 6.80 6.99
C PHE A 76 -9.99 7.98 6.98
N LEU A 77 -9.76 8.60 5.82
CA LEU A 77 -8.79 9.69 5.69
C LEU A 77 -9.18 10.92 6.51
N ARG A 78 -10.48 11.20 6.68
CA ARG A 78 -10.97 12.28 7.54
C ARG A 78 -10.64 12.12 9.03
N GLN A 79 -10.29 10.91 9.46
CA GLN A 79 -9.90 10.63 10.85
C GLN A 79 -8.40 10.87 11.10
N LEU A 80 -7.62 11.07 10.05
CA LEU A 80 -6.20 11.41 10.15
C LEU A 80 -6.08 12.91 10.42
N ALA A 81 -5.51 13.28 11.57
CA ALA A 81 -5.34 14.65 12.03
C ALA A 81 -4.18 15.38 11.33
#